data_AF-A0A9D5CQ22-F1
#
_entry.id   AF-A0A9D5CQ22-F1
#
_cell.length_a   1.000
_cell.length_b   1.000
_cell.length_c   1.000
_cell.angle_alpha   90.00
_cell.angle_beta   90.00
_cell.angle_gamma   90.00
#
_symmetry.space_group_name_H-M   'P 1'
#
loop_
_entity.id
_entity.type
_entity.pdbx_description
1 polymer ?
#
loop_
_entity_poly.entity_id
_entity_poly.type
_entity_poly.pdbx_seq_one_letter_code
_entity_poly.pdbx_strand_id
1 'polypeptide(L)'
;MRIIAYWRTVIVRLVDGPALHILFYVQKLVEEEMDNEMVNEIVGHGGSGLEKMLEESPSVAGKRMRLQKSIELLKESKQVVARFISSFITD
;
A
#
# COMPACT_ATOMS: atom_id res chain seq x y z
N MET A 1 56.95 2.47 23.58
CA MET A 1 55.69 1.96 24.18
C MET A 1 54.52 2.97 24.16
N ARG A 2 54.69 4.23 24.60
CA ARG A 2 53.58 5.21 24.67
C ARG A 2 52.92 5.59 23.33
N ILE A 3 53.72 5.74 22.26
CA ILE A 3 53.21 6.12 20.93
C ILE A 3 52.31 5.03 20.32
N ILE A 4 52.60 3.76 20.60
CA ILE A 4 51.87 2.60 20.08
C ILE A 4 50.49 2.50 20.76
N ALA A 5 50.43 2.77 22.07
CA ALA A 5 49.17 2.80 22.81
C ALA A 5 48.26 3.96 22.35
N TYR A 6 48.85 5.14 22.11
CA TYR A 6 48.14 6.28 21.54
C TYR A 6 47.59 5.98 20.15
N TRP A 7 48.44 5.44 19.27
CA TRP A 7 48.06 5.10 17.90
C TRP A 7 46.94 4.07 17.83
N ARG A 8 46.97 3.03 18.67
CA ARG A 8 45.89 2.05 18.80
C ARG A 8 44.56 2.72 19.20
N THR A 9 44.61 3.67 20.12
CA THR A 9 43.41 4.39 20.60
C THR A 9 42.82 5.28 19.51
N VAL A 10 43.69 5.96 18.75
CA VAL A 10 43.28 6.80 17.62
C VAL A 10 42.58 5.98 16.52
N ILE A 11 43.12 4.82 16.17
CA ILE A 11 42.52 3.95 15.14
C ILE A 11 41.11 3.50 15.55
N VAL A 12 40.94 3.02 16.79
CA VAL A 12 39.62 2.58 17.27
C VAL A 12 38.61 3.72 17.19
N ARG A 13 39.00 4.92 17.63
CA ARG A 13 38.10 6.09 17.61
C ARG A 13 37.80 6.59 16.19
N LEU A 14 38.73 6.43 15.26
CA LEU A 14 38.55 6.77 13.85
C LEU A 14 37.59 5.81 13.14
N VAL A 15 37.49 4.57 13.60
CA VAL A 15 36.53 3.59 13.07
C VAL A 15 35.17 3.75 13.74
N ASP A 16 35.16 3.79 15.07
CA ASP A 16 33.92 3.81 15.86
C ASP A 16 33.13 5.12 15.67
N GLY A 17 33.81 6.27 15.56
CA GLY A 17 33.15 7.56 15.42
C GLY A 17 32.29 7.66 14.14
N PRO A 18 32.86 7.47 12.95
CA PRO A 18 32.12 7.44 11.70
C PRO A 18 31.11 6.29 11.64
N ALA A 19 31.44 5.11 12.17
CA ALA A 19 30.50 3.98 12.19
C ALA A 19 29.23 4.32 12.99
N LEU A 20 29.39 4.93 14.18
CA LEU A 20 28.26 5.36 14.99
C LEU A 20 27.46 6.49 14.32
N HIS A 21 28.16 7.42 13.67
CA HIS A 21 27.52 8.55 12.99
C HIS A 21 26.71 8.08 11.78
N ILE A 22 27.26 7.19 10.96
CA ILE A 22 26.54 6.59 9.83
C ILE A 22 25.34 5.79 10.33
N LEU A 23 25.52 4.97 11.37
CA LEU A 23 24.42 4.20 11.95
C LEU A 23 23.28 5.12 12.42
N PHE A 24 23.62 6.16 13.18
CA PHE A 24 22.63 7.12 13.67
C PHE A 24 21.92 7.85 12.52
N TYR A 25 22.67 8.29 11.50
CA TYR A 25 22.09 9.00 10.37
C TYR A 25 21.16 8.11 9.55
N VAL A 26 21.53 6.86 9.31
CA VAL A 26 20.68 5.88 8.60
C VAL A 26 19.43 5.58 9.41
N GLN A 27 19.54 5.38 10.73
CA GLN A 27 18.38 5.16 11.58
C GLN A 27 17.43 6.35 11.56
N LYS A 28 17.97 7.57 11.72
CA LYS A 28 17.19 8.80 11.66
C LYS A 28 16.52 8.99 10.29
N LEU A 29 17.25 8.74 9.20
CA LEU A 29 16.71 8.83 7.84
C LEU A 29 15.51 7.89 7.67
N VAL A 30 15.63 6.65 8.13
CA VAL A 30 14.57 5.64 8.02
C VAL A 30 13.38 5.97 8.92
N GLU A 31 13.62 6.41 10.15
CA GLU A 31 12.54 6.63 11.13
C GLU A 31 11.84 7.98 10.95
N GLU A 32 12.56 9.05 10.65
CA GLU A 32 11.98 10.40 10.55
C GLU A 32 11.70 10.83 9.11
N GLU A 33 12.56 10.48 8.14
CA GLU A 33 12.46 11.05 6.79
C GLU A 33 11.68 10.13 5.85
N MET A 34 11.96 8.82 5.86
CA MET A 34 11.34 7.86 4.95
C MET A 34 9.84 7.70 5.21
N ASP A 35 9.40 7.64 6.46
CA ASP A 35 7.97 7.55 6.79
C ASP A 35 7.21 8.80 6.34
N ASN A 36 7.79 9.99 6.54
CA ASN A 36 7.19 11.25 6.10
C ASN A 36 7.14 11.36 4.58
N GLU A 37 8.19 10.92 3.88
CA GLU A 37 8.23 10.91 2.42
C GLU A 37 7.23 9.91 1.83
N MET A 38 7.11 8.71 2.41
CA MET A 38 6.13 7.71 2.03
C MET A 38 4.70 8.21 2.24
N VAL A 39 4.39 8.82 3.39
CA VAL A 39 3.07 9.41 3.65
C VAL A 39 2.79 10.54 2.67
N ASN A 40 3.77 11.39 2.37
CA ASN A 40 3.62 12.46 1.40
C ASN A 40 3.43 11.94 -0.03
N GLU A 41 4.05 10.82 -0.41
CA GLU A 41 3.84 10.19 -1.71
C GLU A 41 2.43 9.54 -1.82
N ILE A 42 1.99 8.85 -0.77
CA ILE A 42 0.67 8.21 -0.71
C ILE A 42 -0.44 9.27 -0.70
N VAL A 43 -0.33 10.29 0.15
CA VAL A 43 -1.37 11.29 0.35
C VAL A 43 -1.29 12.40 -0.70
N GLY A 44 -0.08 12.82 -1.09
CA GLY A 44 0.19 13.77 -2.18
C GLY A 44 -0.56 15.10 -2.10
N HIS A 45 -0.28 16.01 -3.03
CA HIS A 45 -1.16 17.17 -3.26
C HIS A 45 -2.46 16.67 -3.90
N GLY A 46 -3.45 16.36 -3.07
CA GLY A 46 -4.82 16.06 -3.50
C GLY A 46 -5.22 14.59 -3.59
N GLY A 47 -4.52 13.65 -2.93
CA GLY A 47 -4.96 12.24 -2.85
C GLY A 47 -4.72 11.38 -4.09
N SER A 48 -4.02 11.94 -5.10
CA SER A 48 -3.76 11.26 -6.38
C SER A 48 -2.91 9.99 -6.25
N GLY A 49 -2.01 9.91 -5.26
CA GLY A 49 -1.19 8.72 -5.00
C GLY A 49 -2.04 7.54 -4.52
N LEU A 50 -2.91 7.80 -3.54
CA LEU A 50 -3.87 6.84 -3.02
C LEU A 50 -4.82 6.34 -4.11
N GLU A 51 -5.31 7.23 -4.98
CA GLU A 51 -6.21 6.87 -6.07
C GLU A 51 -5.56 5.88 -7.06
N LYS A 52 -4.26 6.08 -7.39
CA LYS A 52 -3.50 5.13 -8.21
C LYS A 52 -3.25 3.79 -7.52
N MET A 53 -3.02 3.79 -6.21
CA MET A 53 -2.85 2.54 -5.45
C MET A 53 -4.15 1.75 -5.31
N LEU A 54 -5.29 2.45 -5.29
CA LEU A 54 -6.63 1.86 -5.25
C LEU A 54 -7.18 1.52 -6.64
N GLU A 55 -6.44 1.82 -7.71
CA GLU A 55 -6.82 1.43 -9.06
C GLU A 55 -6.86 -0.10 -9.16
N GLU A 56 -8.06 -0.63 -9.43
CA GLU A 56 -8.26 -2.07 -9.49
C GLU A 56 -7.46 -2.66 -10.66
N SER A 57 -6.84 -3.83 -10.44
CA SER A 57 -6.21 -4.59 -11.52
C SER A 57 -7.24 -4.84 -12.64
N PRO A 58 -6.86 -4.68 -13.93
CA PRO A 58 -7.78 -4.85 -15.07
C PRO A 58 -8.51 -6.20 -15.07
N SER A 59 -7.88 -7.24 -14.53
CA SER A 59 -8.48 -8.57 -14.36
C SER A 59 -9.62 -8.58 -13.33
N VAL A 60 -9.44 -7.89 -12.21
CA VAL A 60 -10.44 -7.79 -11.13
C VAL A 60 -11.60 -6.92 -11.58
N ALA A 61 -11.32 -5.76 -12.19
CA ALA A 61 -12.33 -4.88 -12.74
C ALA A 61 -13.22 -5.59 -13.79
N GLY A 62 -12.59 -6.36 -14.69
CA GLY A 62 -13.32 -7.16 -15.68
C GLY A 62 -14.21 -8.25 -15.08
N LYS A 63 -13.74 -8.95 -14.04
CA LYS A 63 -14.55 -9.93 -13.31
C LYS A 63 -15.72 -9.25 -12.58
N ARG A 64 -15.47 -8.11 -11.94
CA ARG A 64 -16.49 -7.31 -11.22
C ARG A 64 -17.62 -6.89 -12.15
N MET A 65 -17.28 -6.37 -13.33
CA MET A 65 -18.26 -5.98 -14.35
C MET A 65 -19.10 -7.16 -14.83
N ARG A 66 -18.49 -8.33 -15.09
CA ARG A 66 -19.20 -9.54 -15.50
C ARG A 66 -20.19 -10.01 -14.43
N LEU A 67 -19.74 -10.08 -13.17
CA LEU A 67 -20.58 -10.44 -12.03
C LEU A 67 -21.76 -9.48 -11.86
N GLN A 68 -21.52 -8.17 -11.97
CA GLN A 68 -22.57 -7.16 -11.87
C GLN A 68 -23.65 -7.36 -12.94
N LYS A 69 -23.23 -7.60 -14.19
CA LYS A 69 -24.17 -7.89 -15.29
C LYS A 69 -24.96 -9.17 -15.06
N SER A 70 -24.32 -10.24 -14.56
CA SER A 70 -25.03 -11.47 -14.22
C SER A 70 -26.06 -11.26 -13.11
N ILE A 71 -25.74 -10.47 -12.08
CA ILE A 71 -26.67 -10.16 -10.98
C ILE A 71 -27.89 -9.38 -11.49
N GLU A 72 -27.69 -8.43 -12.39
CA GLU A 72 -28.78 -7.67 -13.01
C GLU A 72 -29.73 -8.58 -13.80
N LEU A 73 -29.18 -9.44 -14.65
CA LEU A 73 -29.97 -10.42 -15.42
C LEU A 73 -30.74 -11.38 -14.50
N LEU A 74 -30.13 -11.84 -13.40
CA LEU A 74 -30.82 -12.70 -12.44
C LEU A 74 -31.97 -11.97 -11.75
N LYS A 75 -31.83 -10.67 -11.46
CA LYS A 75 -32.94 -9.86 -10.90
C LYS A 75 -34.09 -9.71 -11.89
N GLU A 76 -33.79 -9.48 -13.17
CA GLU A 76 -34.81 -9.41 -14.22
C GLU A 76 -35.54 -10.74 -14.38
N SER A 77 -34.79 -11.85 -14.46
CA SER A 77 -35.35 -13.19 -14.55
C SER A 77 -36.26 -13.50 -13.35
N LYS A 78 -35.85 -13.13 -12.13
CA LYS A 78 -36.68 -13.28 -10.93
C LYS A 78 -38.00 -12.50 -11.05
N GLN A 79 -37.98 -11.27 -11.57
CA GLN A 79 -39.21 -10.50 -11.76
C GLN A 79 -40.14 -11.12 -12.80
N VAL A 80 -39.60 -11.61 -13.91
CA VAL A 80 -40.38 -12.28 -14.95
C VAL A 80 -41.05 -13.56 -14.42
N VAL A 81 -40.30 -14.39 -13.69
CA VAL A 81 -40.84 -15.60 -13.05
C VAL A 81 -41.91 -15.24 -12.02
N ALA A 82 -41.70 -14.20 -11.20
CA ALA A 82 -42.70 -13.74 -10.24
C ALA A 82 -44.00 -13.29 -10.93
N ARG A 83 -43.91 -12.61 -12.08
CA ARG A 83 -45.07 -12.21 -12.89
C ARG A 83 -45.85 -13.42 -13.41
N PHE A 84 -45.16 -14.42 -13.94
CA PHE A 84 -45.81 -15.66 -14.38
C PHE A 84 -46.48 -16.39 -13.21
N ILE A 85 -45.79 -16.55 -12.08
CA ILE A 85 -46.37 -17.18 -10.89
C ILE A 85 -47.62 -16.43 -10.42
N SER A 86 -47.59 -15.09 -10.39
CA SER A 86 -48.78 -14.31 -10.04
C SER A 86 -49.93 -14.46 -11.04
N SER A 87 -49.65 -14.62 -12.34
CA SER A 87 -50.72 -14.87 -13.31
C SER A 87 -51.33 -16.26 -13.15
N PHE A 88 -50.52 -17.28 -12.83
CA PHE A 88 -51.02 -18.65 -12.61
C PHE A 88 -51.78 -18.84 -11.30
N ILE A 89 -51.55 -18.00 -10.28
CA ILE A 89 -52.26 -18.08 -8.99
C ILE A 89 -53.59 -17.30 -9.04
N THR A 90 -53.77 -16.42 -10.03
CA THR A 90 -54.98 -15.58 -10.16
C THR A 90 -56.00 -16.13 -11.18
N ASP A 91 -55.64 -17.16 -11.96
CA ASP A 91 -56.53 -18.04 -12.74
C ASP A 91 -56.88 -19.31 -11.93
#